data_AF-A0A2P5DIH5-F1
#
_entry.id   AF-A0A2P5DIH5-F1
#
_cell.length_a   1.000
_cell.length_b   1.000
_cell.length_c   1.000
_cell.angle_alpha   90.00
_cell.angle_beta   90.00
_cell.angle_gamma   90.00
#
_symmetry.space_group_name_H-M   'P 1'
#
loop_
_entity.id
_entity.type
_entity.pdbx_description
1 polymer ?
#
loop_
_entity_poly.entity_id
_entity_poly.type
_entity_poly.pdbx_seq_one_letter_code
_entity_poly.pdbx_strand_id
1 'polypeptide(L)'
;METTGILVPNGATYVGMLEIVFEALELRPEHHTIEMKYVVNVRLCPVKIINDRSVKVYMELKRNEVDKTKFPLCIDIIDEPMTMQGIFMPPSQSQPPRQPIQTREEPHISFAAECAGDGLEEQS
;
A
#
# COMPACT_ATOMS: atom_id res chain seq x y z
N MET A 1 29.01 -7.68 13.64
CA MET A 1 28.03 -7.42 12.57
C MET A 1 26.72 -7.99 13.04
N GLU A 2 25.68 -7.17 13.06
CA GLU A 2 24.31 -7.61 13.32
C GLU A 2 23.67 -8.03 12.00
N THR A 3 22.76 -9.01 12.03
CA THR A 3 22.09 -9.52 10.84
C THR A 3 20.60 -9.52 11.08
N THR A 4 19.86 -8.88 10.19
CA THR A 4 18.40 -8.82 10.24
C THR A 4 17.82 -9.85 9.28
N GLY A 5 16.91 -10.69 9.79
CA GLY A 5 16.09 -11.58 8.98
C GLY A 5 14.79 -10.89 8.59
N ILE A 6 14.40 -10.99 7.32
CA ILE A 6 13.13 -10.44 6.82
C ILE A 6 12.23 -11.60 6.43
N LEU A 7 11.00 -11.61 6.93
CA LEU A 7 10.04 -12.65 6.61
C LEU A 7 9.37 -12.36 5.27
N VAL A 8 9.40 -13.32 4.35
CA VAL A 8 8.69 -13.27 3.08
C VAL A 8 7.49 -14.22 3.13
N PRO A 9 6.26 -13.75 2.87
CA PRO A 9 5.08 -14.61 2.84
C PRO A 9 5.17 -15.74 1.81
N ASN A 10 4.68 -16.92 2.17
CA ASN A 10 4.50 -18.03 1.23
C ASN A 10 3.45 -17.64 0.19
N GLY A 11 3.87 -17.44 -1.06
CA GLY A 11 2.99 -16.96 -2.13
C GLY A 11 3.09 -15.46 -2.39
N ALA A 12 4.13 -14.78 -1.91
CA ALA A 12 4.43 -13.40 -2.27
C ALA A 12 4.41 -13.19 -3.80
N THR A 13 3.79 -12.09 -4.22
CA THR A 13 3.87 -11.60 -5.60
C THR A 13 5.19 -10.85 -5.80
N TYR A 14 5.52 -10.53 -7.04
CA TYR A 14 6.67 -9.68 -7.35
C TYR A 14 6.54 -8.29 -6.74
N VAL A 15 5.33 -7.72 -6.74
CA VAL A 15 5.05 -6.46 -6.04
C VAL A 15 5.27 -6.60 -4.55
N GLY A 16 4.71 -7.63 -3.92
CA GLY A 16 4.89 -7.84 -2.47
C GLY A 16 6.35 -8.04 -2.09
N MET A 17 7.13 -8.73 -2.93
CA MET A 17 8.59 -8.82 -2.76
C MET A 17 9.26 -7.45 -2.85
N LEU A 18 8.89 -6.61 -3.83
CA LEU A 18 9.43 -5.26 -3.95
C LEU A 18 9.09 -4.42 -2.72
N GLU A 19 7.84 -4.40 -2.28
CA GLU A 19 7.39 -3.66 -1.09
C GLU A 19 8.23 -4.02 0.15
N ILE A 20 8.41 -5.32 0.39
CA ILE A 20 9.22 -5.83 1.50
C ILE A 20 10.67 -5.33 1.41
N VAL A 21 11.26 -5.36 0.22
CA VAL A 21 12.65 -4.91 0.03
C VAL A 21 12.77 -3.39 0.14
N PHE A 22 11.82 -2.63 -0.42
CA PHE A 22 11.79 -1.18 -0.26
C PHE A 22 11.69 -0.78 1.21
N GLU A 23 10.78 -1.39 1.96
CA GLU A 23 10.61 -1.15 3.40
C GLU A 23 11.88 -1.52 4.17
N ALA A 24 12.44 -2.70 3.93
CA ALA A 24 13.62 -3.18 4.65
C ALA A 24 14.89 -2.37 4.39
N LEU A 25 14.98 -1.72 3.23
CA LEU A 25 16.11 -0.87 2.85
C LEU A 25 15.83 0.63 3.06
N GLU A 26 14.66 0.98 3.59
CA GLU A 26 14.20 2.36 3.78
C GLU A 26 14.24 3.20 2.48
N LEU A 27 13.97 2.53 1.36
CA LEU A 27 13.98 3.13 0.04
C LEU A 27 12.59 3.59 -0.39
N ARG A 28 12.59 4.54 -1.31
CA ARG A 28 11.38 5.11 -1.89
C ARG A 28 11.31 4.87 -3.40
N PRO A 29 10.21 4.32 -3.93
CA PRO A 29 10.07 4.04 -5.36
C PRO A 29 10.02 5.31 -6.21
N GLU A 30 9.73 6.47 -5.62
CA GLU A 30 9.77 7.76 -6.32
C GLU A 30 11.20 8.19 -6.68
N HIS A 31 12.21 7.61 -6.04
CA HIS A 31 13.61 7.98 -6.24
C HIS A 31 14.50 6.80 -6.63
N HIS A 32 14.03 5.57 -6.42
CA HIS A 32 14.85 4.37 -6.63
C HIS A 32 14.09 3.29 -7.38
N THR A 33 14.85 2.55 -8.17
CA THR A 33 14.43 1.34 -8.85
C THR A 33 15.22 0.19 -8.27
N ILE A 34 14.52 -0.89 -7.92
CA ILE A 34 15.11 -2.12 -7.42
C ILE A 34 15.07 -3.19 -8.52
N GLU A 35 16.23 -3.71 -8.91
CA GLU A 35 16.31 -4.96 -9.66
C GLU A 35 16.64 -6.11 -8.71
N MET A 36 15.80 -7.15 -8.72
CA MET A 36 16.01 -8.36 -7.93
C MET A 36 16.58 -9.47 -8.81
N LYS A 37 17.67 -10.10 -8.38
CA LYS A 37 18.35 -11.21 -9.07
C LYS A 37 18.69 -12.31 -8.08
N TYR A 38 18.87 -13.54 -8.55
CA TYR A 38 19.40 -14.61 -7.71
C TYR A 38 20.50 -15.40 -8.42
N VAL A 39 21.49 -15.86 -7.65
CA VAL A 39 22.64 -16.60 -8.18
C VAL A 39 22.41 -18.10 -8.03
N VAL A 40 22.18 -18.80 -9.15
CA VAL A 40 22.07 -20.27 -9.17
C VAL A 40 23.43 -20.94 -9.07
N ASN A 41 24.41 -20.38 -9.78
CA ASN A 41 25.78 -20.87 -9.83
C ASN A 41 26.70 -19.66 -9.98
N VAL A 42 27.75 -19.59 -9.19
CA VAL A 42 28.71 -18.47 -9.17
C VAL A 42 29.43 -18.26 -10.51
N ARG A 43 29.39 -19.25 -11.41
CA ARG A 43 29.97 -19.16 -12.76
C ARG A 43 28.98 -18.70 -13.84
N LEU A 44 27.71 -18.51 -13.49
CA LEU A 44 26.65 -18.09 -14.41
C LEU A 44 26.15 -16.69 -14.06
N CYS A 45 25.58 -16.02 -15.06
CA CYS A 45 24.90 -14.75 -14.84
C CYS A 45 23.74 -14.93 -13.84
N PRO A 46 23.54 -13.98 -12.91
CA PRO A 46 22.38 -14.00 -12.03
C PRO A 46 21.07 -13.99 -12.81
N VAL A 47 20.09 -14.72 -12.33
CA VAL A 47 18.77 -14.81 -12.95
C VAL A 47 17.90 -13.67 -12.42
N LYS A 48 17.34 -12.85 -13.31
CA LYS A 48 16.44 -11.76 -12.95
C LYS A 48 15.08 -12.28 -12.47
N ILE A 49 14.55 -11.67 -11.42
CA ILE A 49 13.16 -11.78 -11.00
C ILE A 49 12.42 -10.58 -11.58
N ILE A 50 11.45 -10.83 -12.45
CA ILE A 50 10.78 -9.79 -13.27
C ILE A 50 9.25 -9.83 -13.18
N ASN A 51 8.68 -10.87 -12.57
CA ASN A 51 7.24 -11.07 -12.39
C ASN A 51 6.94 -12.19 -11.38
N ASP A 52 5.67 -12.40 -11.06
CA ASP A 52 5.19 -13.40 -10.09
C ASP A 52 5.65 -14.82 -10.40
N ARG A 53 5.74 -15.20 -11.70
CA ARG A 53 6.21 -16.54 -12.07
C ARG A 53 7.67 -16.73 -11.70
N SER A 54 8.51 -15.73 -11.97
CA SER A 54 9.93 -15.76 -11.59
C SER A 54 10.12 -15.74 -10.06
N VAL A 55 9.26 -15.06 -9.30
CA VAL A 55 9.24 -15.15 -7.83
C VAL A 55 8.92 -16.57 -7.39
N LYS A 56 7.89 -17.19 -7.97
CA LYS A 56 7.51 -18.56 -7.64
C LYS A 56 8.64 -19.55 -7.86
N VAL A 57 9.38 -19.42 -8.97
CA VAL A 57 10.58 -20.25 -9.24
C VAL A 57 11.63 -20.05 -8.15
N TYR A 58 11.94 -18.80 -7.79
CA TYR A 58 12.91 -18.51 -6.74
C TYR A 58 12.51 -19.10 -5.38
N MET A 59 11.26 -18.90 -4.96
CA MET A 59 10.75 -19.41 -3.68
C MET A 59 10.73 -20.94 -3.64
N GLU A 60 10.41 -21.61 -4.74
CA GLU A 60 10.48 -23.07 -4.86
C GLU A 60 11.92 -23.59 -4.74
N LEU A 61 12.88 -22.92 -5.39
CA LEU A 61 14.30 -23.28 -5.27
C LEU A 61 14.79 -23.15 -3.83
N LYS A 62 14.47 -22.04 -3.16
CA LYS A 62 14.84 -21.81 -1.75
C LYS A 62 14.20 -22.80 -0.77
N ARG A 63 12.95 -23.21 -1.03
CA ARG A 63 12.22 -24.16 -0.19
C ARG A 63 12.81 -25.56 -0.26
N ASN A 64 13.16 -26.02 -1.45
CA ASN A 64 13.66 -27.39 -1.66
C ASN A 64 15.13 -27.57 -1.31
N GLU A 65 15.86 -26.48 -1.08
CA GLU A 65 17.26 -26.51 -0.71
C GLU A 65 17.44 -26.56 0.83
N VAL A 66 18.31 -27.46 1.26
CA VAL A 66 18.65 -27.66 2.67
C VAL A 66 19.59 -26.56 3.15
N ASP A 67 20.56 -26.19 2.32
CA ASP A 67 21.50 -25.11 2.60
C ASP A 67 20.87 -23.73 2.34
N LYS A 68 20.48 -23.04 3.41
CA LYS A 68 19.79 -21.73 3.34
C LYS A 68 20.66 -20.61 2.76
N THR A 69 21.97 -20.82 2.65
CA THR A 69 22.90 -19.87 2.03
C THR A 69 22.93 -19.94 0.50
N LYS A 70 22.40 -21.02 -0.08
CA LYS A 70 22.29 -21.17 -1.55
C LYS A 70 21.27 -20.22 -2.14
N PHE A 71 21.46 -19.90 -3.42
CA PHE A 71 20.59 -19.00 -4.16
C PHE A 71 20.44 -17.62 -3.49
N PRO A 72 21.56 -16.94 -3.15
CA PRO A 72 21.49 -15.63 -2.56
C PRO A 72 20.71 -14.68 -3.48
N LEU A 73 19.87 -13.87 -2.86
CA LEU A 73 19.20 -12.76 -3.54
C LEU A 73 20.19 -11.61 -3.63
N CYS A 74 20.30 -11.03 -4.82
CA CYS A 74 21.06 -9.82 -5.11
C CYS A 74 20.05 -8.72 -5.41
N ILE A 75 20.26 -7.56 -4.78
CA ILE A 75 19.44 -6.38 -4.92
C ILE A 75 20.32 -5.30 -5.53
N ASP A 76 20.02 -4.90 -6.76
CA ASP A 76 20.66 -3.75 -7.36
C ASP A 76 19.75 -2.53 -7.19
N ILE A 77 20.30 -1.46 -6.64
CA ILE A 77 19.60 -0.19 -6.42
C ILE A 77 20.06 0.78 -7.50
N ILE A 78 19.11 1.37 -8.21
CA ILE A 78 19.33 2.37 -9.24
C ILE A 78 18.66 3.65 -8.76
N ASP A 79 19.39 4.76 -8.77
CA ASP A 79 18.93 6.09 -8.32
C ASP A 79 18.02 6.77 -9.36
N GLU A 80 16.98 6.05 -9.78
CA GLU A 80 15.97 6.51 -10.74
C GLU A 80 14.58 6.07 -10.29
N PRO A 81 13.53 6.88 -10.52
CA PRO A 81 12.16 6.53 -10.14
C PRO A 81 11.73 5.22 -10.81
N MET A 82 11.15 4.33 -10.02
CA MET A 82 10.60 3.08 -10.56
C MET A 82 9.40 3.39 -11.45
N THR A 83 9.56 3.15 -12.75
CA THR A 83 8.44 3.26 -13.69
C THR A 83 7.58 2.00 -13.63
N MET A 84 6.37 2.12 -13.07
CA MET A 84 5.38 1.03 -13.02
C MET A 84 4.72 0.76 -14.39
N GLN A 85 5.47 0.79 -15.49
CA GLN A 85 4.90 0.56 -16.83
C GLN A 85 4.60 -0.93 -17.12
N GLY A 86 4.87 -1.84 -16.18
CA GLY A 86 4.52 -3.26 -16.30
C GLY A 86 3.60 -3.80 -15.20
N ILE A 87 3.21 -3.01 -14.20
CA ILE A 87 2.57 -3.53 -12.99
C ILE A 87 1.61 -2.50 -12.42
N PHE A 88 0.31 -2.80 -12.50
CA PHE A 88 -0.75 -2.02 -11.86
C PHE A 88 -0.66 -2.19 -10.34
N MET A 89 -0.11 -1.20 -9.62
CA MET A 89 -0.49 -0.98 -8.23
C MET A 89 -1.68 -0.03 -8.19
N PRO A 90 -2.86 -0.44 -7.68
CA PRO A 90 -3.90 0.52 -7.40
C PRO A 90 -3.41 1.43 -6.26
N PRO A 91 -3.63 2.74 -6.33
CA PRO A 91 -3.43 3.61 -5.18
C PRO A 91 -4.37 3.13 -4.06
N SER A 92 -3.83 2.96 -2.87
CA SER A 92 -4.60 2.82 -1.63
C SER A 92 -5.44 4.08 -1.45
N GLN A 93 -6.67 4.07 -1.96
CA GLN A 93 -7.67 5.11 -1.70
C GLN A 93 -8.21 4.95 -0.29
N SER A 94 -7.44 5.40 0.70
CA SER A 94 -7.95 5.69 2.04
C SER A 94 -7.97 7.19 2.27
N GLN A 95 -8.72 7.92 1.45
CA GLN A 95 -9.29 9.21 1.82
C GLN A 95 -10.69 9.34 1.21
N PRO A 96 -11.77 9.37 2.01
CA PRO A 96 -13.06 9.79 1.49
C PRO A 96 -12.97 11.28 1.08
N PRO A 97 -13.69 11.70 0.02
CA PRO A 97 -13.65 13.08 -0.41
C PRO A 97 -14.17 13.99 0.72
N ARG A 98 -13.30 14.90 1.19
CA ARG A 98 -13.73 16.02 2.02
C ARG A 98 -14.71 16.85 1.20
N GLN A 99 -16.00 16.72 1.47
CA GLN A 99 -16.97 17.69 0.96
C GLN A 99 -16.65 19.07 1.56
N PRO A 100 -16.71 20.15 0.78
CA PRO A 100 -16.64 21.48 1.35
C PRO A 100 -17.81 21.66 2.32
N ILE A 101 -17.47 22.13 3.52
CA ILE A 101 -18.43 22.53 4.56
C ILE A 101 -19.35 23.59 3.96
N GLN A 102 -20.61 23.23 3.68
CA GLN A 102 -21.66 24.20 3.39
C GLN A 102 -22.28 24.58 4.73
N THR A 103 -22.01 25.80 5.18
CA THR A 103 -22.60 26.41 6.36
C THR A 103 -24.11 26.41 6.18
N ARG A 104 -24.80 25.48 6.87
CA ARG A 104 -26.26 25.46 6.95
C ARG A 104 -26.69 26.56 7.90
N GLU A 105 -27.19 27.65 7.33
CA GLU A 105 -27.91 28.69 8.07
C GLU A 105 -29.10 28.08 8.84
N GLU A 106 -29.35 28.62 10.02
CA GLU A 106 -30.33 28.17 11.01
C GLU A 106 -31.78 28.16 10.48
N PRO A 107 -32.68 27.34 11.08
CA PRO A 107 -34.07 27.27 10.68
C PRO A 107 -34.85 28.46 11.25
N HIS A 108 -35.33 29.36 10.39
CA HIS A 108 -36.37 30.31 10.76
C HIS A 108 -37.71 29.58 10.84
N ILE A 109 -38.13 29.26 12.05
CA ILE A 109 -39.45 28.75 12.40
C ILE A 109 -40.40 29.94 12.38
N SER A 110 -41.26 30.06 11.37
CA SER A 110 -42.35 31.03 11.35
C SER A 110 -43.56 30.47 12.10
N PHE A 111 -43.69 30.81 13.39
CA PHE A 111 -44.96 30.69 14.09
C PHE A 111 -45.80 31.93 13.80
N ALA A 112 -46.85 31.78 13.00
CA ALA A 112 -47.94 32.74 12.93
C ALA A 112 -48.77 32.58 14.21
N ALA A 113 -48.63 33.52 15.15
CA ALA A 113 -49.57 33.72 16.24
C ALA A 113 -50.56 34.80 15.80
N GLU A 114 -51.78 34.38 15.48
CA GLU A 114 -52.92 35.26 15.25
C GLU A 114 -53.54 35.58 16.62
N CYS A 115 -53.45 36.86 17.03
CA CYS A 115 -54.08 37.37 18.26
C CYS A 115 -55.42 38.02 17.91
N ALA A 116 -56.52 37.47 18.42
CA ALA A 116 -57.78 38.15 18.75
C ALA A 116 -58.66 37.11 19.50
N GLY A 117 -59.37 37.39 20.58
CA GLY A 117 -59.63 38.62 21.28
C GLY A 117 -60.33 38.31 22.61
N ASP A 118 -60.50 39.39 23.35
CA ASP A 118 -61.06 39.56 24.69
C ASP A 118 -62.41 38.86 24.93
N GLY A 119 -62.60 38.33 26.14
CA GLY A 119 -63.85 37.69 26.57
C GLY A 119 -63.78 37.23 28.03
N LEU A 120 -64.01 38.18 28.94
CA LEU A 120 -64.28 37.96 30.37
C LEU A 120 -65.55 37.12 30.59
N GLU A 121 -65.64 36.53 31.80
CA GLU A 121 -66.84 36.28 32.62
C GLU A 121 -67.01 34.83 33.17
N GLU A 122 -66.68 34.75 34.47
CA GLU A 122 -67.29 34.04 35.63
C GLU A 122 -67.94 32.65 35.56
N GLN A 123 -67.42 31.81 36.48
CA GLN A 123 -68.06 30.95 37.51
C GLN A 123 -69.13 29.89 37.17
N SER A 124 -68.94 28.75 37.85
CA SER A 124 -69.89 27.70 38.30
C SER A 124 -71.30 27.60 37.73
#